data_AF-A0A0G0LJX7-F1
#
_entry.id   AF-A0A0G0LJX7-F1
#
_cell.length_a   1.000
_cell.length_b   1.000
_cell.length_c   1.000
_cell.angle_alpha   90.00
_cell.angle_beta   90.00
_cell.angle_gamma   90.00
#
_symmetry.space_group_name_H-M   'P 1'
#
loop_
_entity.id
_entity.type
_entity.pdbx_description
1 polymer ?
#
loop_
_entity_poly.entity_id
_entity_poly.type
_entity_poly.pdbx_seq_one_letter_code
_entity_poly.pdbx_strand_id
1 'polypeptide(L)'
;MGFERLTVAAQNKRHIFETDLFANIISKIKIGDEKVKRIVADHLRTSCFLISDGITPANTDHGYILRRLLRRVIRHKINNPDEILETIVSQYVKIYKNLDLVKIKQIINEEKTKFEKTLGLGLKQFEKGIDTFTLFTTYGFPIELTREIAKEKGIEVDIKDFEEKMKEHREISRAGMEEKFKGGLAGHSEMEIKYHTATHLLHQALREILGDHVVQKGSNITPKRLRFDFSHSDKMTDEEKQKVENLVNQKIKEKLSVSVEEMRMEEAKKRGALGVFEEKYGDRVKVYSIGDFSKEICGGPHVKNTSELGKFKIQKEEAIAAGVRRARAVLE
;
A
#
# COMPACT_ATOMS: atom_id res chain seq x y z
N MET A 1 -13.65 8.08 35.49
CA MET A 1 -13.52 6.65 35.84
C MET A 1 -13.98 5.82 34.66
N GLY A 2 -13.29 4.74 34.26
CA GLY A 2 -13.66 3.95 33.08
C GLY A 2 -14.84 3.02 33.35
N PHE A 3 -15.79 2.93 32.41
CA PHE A 3 -17.01 2.14 32.56
C PHE A 3 -16.73 0.67 32.85
N GLU A 4 -15.81 0.04 32.10
CA GLU A 4 -15.42 -1.36 32.30
C GLU A 4 -14.89 -1.61 33.72
N ARG A 5 -14.17 -0.66 34.32
CA ARG A 5 -13.66 -0.79 35.69
C ARG A 5 -14.75 -0.62 36.74
N LEU A 6 -15.72 0.26 36.49
CA LEU A 6 -16.91 0.38 37.33
C LEU A 6 -17.72 -0.91 37.31
N THR A 7 -17.89 -1.53 36.14
CA THR A 7 -18.59 -2.81 35.98
C THR A 7 -17.91 -3.93 36.76
N VAL A 8 -16.58 -3.99 36.75
CA VAL A 8 -15.81 -4.96 37.56
C VAL A 8 -16.15 -4.83 39.04
N ALA A 9 -16.14 -3.60 39.57
CA ALA A 9 -16.48 -3.34 40.97
C ALA A 9 -17.95 -3.68 41.27
N ALA A 10 -18.88 -3.28 40.40
CA ALA A 10 -20.31 -3.51 40.57
C ALA A 10 -20.70 -5.00 40.53
N GLN A 11 -20.01 -5.80 39.72
CA GLN A 11 -20.26 -7.24 39.56
C GLN A 11 -19.38 -8.11 40.46
N ASN A 12 -18.58 -7.51 41.34
CA ASN A 12 -17.63 -8.19 42.22
C ASN A 12 -16.71 -9.19 41.46
N LYS A 13 -16.14 -8.73 40.34
CA LYS A 13 -15.23 -9.51 39.49
C LYS A 13 -13.77 -9.13 39.71
N ARG A 14 -12.84 -9.99 39.29
CA ARG A 14 -11.38 -9.75 39.44
C ARG A 14 -10.81 -8.88 38.32
N HIS A 15 -11.40 -8.96 37.13
CA HIS A 15 -10.98 -8.17 35.97
C HIS A 15 -12.08 -8.05 34.92
N ILE A 16 -11.89 -7.14 33.95
CA ILE A 16 -12.90 -6.80 32.94
C ILE A 16 -13.42 -8.00 32.14
N PHE A 17 -12.58 -9.01 31.88
CA PHE A 17 -12.94 -10.17 31.08
C PHE A 17 -13.91 -11.15 31.77
N GLU A 18 -14.13 -11.00 33.08
CA GLU A 18 -15.12 -11.80 33.85
C GLU A 18 -16.49 -11.13 33.92
N THR A 19 -16.59 -9.87 33.47
CA THR A 19 -17.86 -9.14 33.46
C THR A 19 -18.73 -9.58 32.29
N ASP A 20 -20.03 -9.31 32.38
CA ASP A 20 -20.99 -9.52 31.29
C ASP A 20 -20.60 -8.82 29.96
N LEU A 21 -19.75 -7.79 30.01
CA LEU A 21 -19.19 -7.12 28.83
C LEU A 21 -18.35 -8.04 27.93
N PHE A 22 -17.73 -9.06 28.52
CA PHE A 22 -16.78 -9.95 27.83
C PHE A 22 -17.04 -11.44 28.05
N ALA A 23 -17.61 -11.85 29.18
CA ALA A 23 -17.78 -13.26 29.54
C ALA A 23 -18.57 -14.04 28.49
N ASN A 24 -19.65 -13.44 27.96
CA ASN A 24 -20.45 -14.03 26.90
C ASN A 24 -19.65 -14.22 25.61
N ILE A 25 -18.89 -13.20 25.19
CA ILE A 25 -18.03 -13.24 24.00
C ILE A 25 -16.94 -14.31 24.18
N ILE A 26 -16.29 -14.34 25.33
CA ILE A 26 -15.21 -15.30 25.66
C ILE A 26 -15.73 -16.73 25.67
N SER A 27 -16.95 -16.96 26.16
CA SER A 27 -17.58 -18.29 26.17
C SER A 27 -17.71 -18.91 24.77
N LYS A 28 -17.81 -18.06 23.73
CA LYS A 28 -17.89 -18.50 22.33
C LYS A 28 -16.52 -18.84 21.73
N ILE A 29 -15.42 -18.45 22.35
CA ILE A 29 -14.08 -18.70 21.82
C ILE A 29 -13.59 -20.08 22.31
N LYS A 30 -13.61 -21.06 21.40
CA LYS A 30 -13.32 -22.47 21.71
C LYS A 30 -11.83 -22.85 21.61
N ILE A 31 -10.97 -21.91 21.22
CA ILE A 31 -9.54 -22.14 20.97
C ILE A 31 -8.66 -21.27 21.86
N GLY A 32 -7.41 -21.71 22.04
CA GLY A 32 -6.39 -20.96 22.77
C GLY A 32 -6.54 -21.00 24.29
N ASP A 33 -5.49 -20.54 24.97
CA ASP A 33 -5.51 -20.35 26.42
C ASP A 33 -6.34 -19.10 26.80
N GLU A 34 -6.49 -18.86 28.10
CA GLU A 34 -7.19 -17.68 28.63
C GLU A 34 -6.67 -16.37 28.03
N LYS A 35 -5.37 -16.27 27.80
CA LYS A 35 -4.75 -15.08 27.24
C LYS A 35 -5.19 -14.86 25.78
N VAL A 36 -5.18 -15.91 24.96
CA VAL A 36 -5.65 -15.84 23.57
C VAL A 36 -7.13 -15.49 23.51
N LYS A 37 -7.97 -16.10 24.35
CA LYS A 37 -9.41 -15.78 24.39
C LYS A 37 -9.67 -14.30 24.70
N ARG A 38 -8.94 -13.73 25.66
CA ARG A 38 -9.02 -12.30 26.01
C ARG A 38 -8.60 -11.39 24.86
N ILE A 39 -7.49 -11.72 24.20
CA ILE A 39 -6.99 -10.99 23.03
C ILE A 39 -8.03 -10.99 21.91
N VAL A 40 -8.60 -12.16 21.60
CA VAL A 40 -9.59 -12.30 20.54
C VAL A 40 -10.87 -11.52 20.86
N ALA A 41 -11.40 -11.66 22.08
CA ALA A 41 -12.62 -10.98 22.49
C ALA A 41 -12.47 -9.46 22.44
N ASP A 42 -11.36 -8.93 22.96
CA ASP A 42 -11.07 -7.49 22.96
C ASP A 42 -10.90 -6.91 21.56
N HIS A 43 -10.10 -7.58 20.72
CA HIS A 43 -9.79 -7.07 19.38
C HIS A 43 -10.97 -7.20 18.43
N LEU A 44 -11.76 -8.28 18.50
CA LEU A 44 -12.97 -8.41 17.69
C LEU A 44 -14.03 -7.39 18.11
N ARG A 45 -14.28 -7.24 19.43
CA ARG A 45 -15.22 -6.23 19.93
C ARG A 45 -14.82 -4.85 19.42
N THR A 46 -13.56 -4.46 19.61
CA THR A 46 -13.04 -3.16 19.15
C THR A 46 -13.15 -3.01 17.64
N SER A 47 -12.83 -4.06 16.87
CA SER A 47 -12.91 -4.03 15.41
C SER A 47 -14.34 -3.82 14.91
N CYS A 48 -15.34 -4.43 15.56
CA CYS A 48 -16.75 -4.21 15.23
C CYS A 48 -17.13 -2.73 15.34
N PHE A 49 -16.75 -2.06 16.43
CA PHE A 49 -17.04 -0.63 16.62
C PHE A 49 -16.34 0.25 15.59
N LEU A 50 -15.04 0.01 15.34
CA LEU A 50 -14.30 0.77 14.32
C LEU A 50 -14.93 0.64 12.93
N ILE A 51 -15.34 -0.57 12.55
CA ILE A 51 -16.00 -0.81 11.25
C ILE A 51 -17.36 -0.10 11.16
N SER A 52 -18.13 -0.13 12.25
CA SER A 52 -19.41 0.57 12.34
C SER A 52 -19.28 2.09 12.28
N ASP A 53 -18.15 2.63 12.72
CA ASP A 53 -17.82 4.05 12.58
C ASP A 53 -17.24 4.41 11.20
N GLY A 54 -17.23 3.46 10.26
CA GLY A 54 -16.83 3.66 8.87
C GLY A 54 -15.36 3.42 8.57
N ILE A 55 -14.58 2.93 9.54
CA ILE A 55 -13.16 2.64 9.35
C ILE A 55 -13.00 1.31 8.60
N THR A 56 -12.12 1.30 7.59
CA THR A 56 -11.77 0.09 6.82
C THR A 56 -10.27 -0.23 6.94
N PRO A 57 -9.84 -1.50 6.82
CA PRO A 57 -8.44 -1.88 6.93
C PRO A 57 -7.54 -1.19 5.89
N ALA A 58 -6.60 -0.36 6.34
CA ALA A 58 -5.71 0.44 5.48
C ALA A 58 -4.23 0.33 5.90
N ASN A 59 -3.33 0.92 5.10
CA ASN A 59 -1.90 0.96 5.40
C ASN A 59 -1.51 2.10 6.36
N THR A 60 -2.39 3.07 6.60
CA THR A 60 -2.14 4.27 7.41
C THR A 60 -3.30 4.59 8.36
N ASP A 61 -3.04 5.47 9.32
CA ASP A 61 -4.03 6.08 10.21
C ASP A 61 -4.90 5.06 10.97
N HIS A 62 -6.18 5.35 11.15
CA HIS A 62 -7.12 4.49 11.87
C HIS A 62 -7.32 3.13 11.17
N GLY A 63 -7.25 3.11 9.84
CA GLY A 63 -7.37 1.87 9.07
C GLY A 63 -6.19 0.92 9.31
N TYR A 64 -5.00 1.44 9.59
CA TYR A 64 -3.86 0.63 10.02
C TYR A 64 -4.09 -0.01 11.39
N ILE A 65 -4.69 0.71 12.33
CA ILE A 65 -5.04 0.16 13.65
C ILE A 65 -6.06 -0.99 13.50
N LEU A 66 -7.16 -0.77 12.77
CA LEU A 66 -8.15 -1.82 12.51
C LEU A 66 -7.51 -3.05 11.87
N ARG A 67 -6.70 -2.84 10.82
CA ARG A 67 -5.96 -3.91 10.15
C ARG A 67 -5.09 -4.70 11.13
N ARG A 68 -4.34 -4.02 12.01
CA ARG A 68 -3.48 -4.66 13.00
C ARG A 68 -4.27 -5.51 13.98
N LEU A 69 -5.39 -5.01 14.50
CA LEU A 69 -6.27 -5.75 15.41
C LEU A 69 -6.80 -7.02 14.75
N LEU A 70 -7.34 -6.90 13.53
CA LEU A 70 -7.87 -8.04 12.78
C LEU A 70 -6.80 -9.09 12.48
N ARG A 71 -5.61 -8.70 12.03
CA ARG A 71 -4.52 -9.64 11.72
C ARG A 71 -4.05 -10.43 12.95
N ARG A 72 -4.05 -9.78 14.11
CA ARG A 72 -3.74 -10.43 15.41
C ARG A 72 -4.78 -11.47 15.77
N VAL A 73 -6.06 -11.20 15.51
CA VAL A 73 -7.15 -12.17 15.67
C VAL A 73 -7.02 -13.33 14.67
N ILE A 74 -6.83 -13.02 13.39
CA ILE A 74 -6.76 -14.01 12.29
C ILE A 74 -5.62 -15.01 12.50
N ARG A 75 -4.48 -14.57 13.06
CA ARG A 75 -3.35 -15.45 13.43
C ARG A 75 -3.78 -16.66 14.25
N HIS A 76 -4.73 -16.48 15.18
CA HIS A 76 -5.16 -17.54 16.08
C HIS A 76 -6.05 -18.60 15.41
N LYS A 77 -6.46 -18.42 14.14
CA LYS A 77 -7.27 -19.38 13.36
C LYS A 77 -8.55 -19.82 14.10
N ILE A 78 -9.37 -18.84 14.47
CA ILE A 78 -10.65 -19.09 15.15
C ILE A 78 -11.59 -19.87 14.21
N ASN A 79 -12.20 -20.92 14.73
CA ASN A 79 -13.07 -21.83 13.96
C ASN A 79 -14.50 -21.31 13.79
N ASN A 80 -14.97 -20.44 14.69
CA ASN A 80 -16.35 -19.93 14.74
C ASN A 80 -16.42 -18.39 14.83
N PRO A 81 -15.80 -17.63 13.90
CA PRO A 81 -15.80 -16.17 13.96
C PRO A 81 -17.22 -15.57 13.90
N ASP A 82 -18.13 -16.17 13.14
CA ASP A 82 -19.49 -15.66 12.95
C ASP A 82 -20.31 -15.66 14.25
N GLU A 83 -20.24 -16.76 15.02
CA GLU A 83 -20.94 -16.86 16.31
C GLU A 83 -20.45 -15.80 17.31
N ILE A 84 -19.15 -15.50 17.28
CA ILE A 84 -18.55 -14.47 18.13
C ILE A 84 -19.03 -13.08 17.69
N LEU A 85 -19.04 -12.78 16.39
CA LEU A 85 -19.51 -11.52 15.85
C LEU A 85 -21.00 -11.29 16.12
N GLU A 86 -21.83 -12.32 15.98
CA GLU A 86 -23.25 -12.29 16.32
C GLU A 86 -23.48 -12.01 17.82
N THR A 87 -22.68 -12.64 18.68
CA THR A 87 -22.72 -12.38 20.13
C THR A 87 -22.34 -10.94 20.45
N ILE A 88 -21.30 -10.40 19.81
CA ILE A 88 -20.90 -8.99 19.98
C ILE A 88 -22.02 -8.07 19.50
N VAL A 89 -22.51 -8.21 18.27
CA VAL A 89 -23.51 -7.31 17.71
C VAL A 89 -24.81 -7.37 18.51
N SER A 90 -25.31 -8.55 18.84
CA SER A 90 -26.56 -8.69 19.63
C SER A 90 -26.48 -8.04 21.01
N GLN A 91 -25.31 -8.06 21.65
CA GLN A 91 -25.09 -7.42 22.95
C GLN A 91 -25.16 -5.89 22.89
N TYR A 92 -24.75 -5.28 21.78
CA TYR A 92 -24.57 -3.82 21.68
C TYR A 92 -25.55 -3.10 20.73
N VAL A 93 -26.21 -3.80 19.81
CA VAL A 93 -27.06 -3.19 18.75
C VAL A 93 -28.22 -2.35 19.29
N LYS A 94 -28.73 -2.67 20.48
CA LYS A 94 -29.80 -1.88 21.13
C LYS A 94 -29.33 -0.48 21.54
N ILE A 95 -28.04 -0.33 21.84
CA ILE A 95 -27.41 0.94 22.26
C ILE A 95 -26.76 1.62 21.04
N TYR A 96 -26.04 0.85 20.23
CA TYR A 96 -25.29 1.31 19.07
C TYR A 96 -25.97 0.82 17.78
N LYS A 97 -26.89 1.62 17.26
CA LYS A 97 -27.75 1.26 16.12
C LYS A 97 -27.01 1.11 14.79
N ASN A 98 -25.78 1.62 14.67
CA ASN A 98 -24.93 1.52 13.49
C ASN A 98 -24.12 0.20 13.44
N LEU A 99 -24.32 -0.73 14.38
CA LEU A 99 -23.75 -2.08 14.31
C LEU A 99 -24.47 -2.90 13.23
N ASP A 100 -23.81 -3.02 12.08
CA ASP A 100 -24.27 -3.81 10.94
C ASP A 100 -23.41 -5.08 10.81
N LEU A 101 -24.00 -6.21 11.22
CA LEU A 101 -23.34 -7.51 11.19
C LEU A 101 -22.91 -7.91 9.77
N VAL A 102 -23.70 -7.59 8.74
CA VAL A 102 -23.42 -7.97 7.35
C VAL A 102 -22.16 -7.26 6.87
N LYS A 103 -22.12 -5.93 7.05
CA LYS A 103 -20.95 -5.11 6.71
C LYS A 103 -19.70 -5.51 7.49
N ILE A 104 -19.84 -5.78 8.79
CA ILE A 104 -18.74 -6.22 9.65
C ILE A 104 -18.17 -7.55 9.16
N LYS A 105 -19.02 -8.56 8.92
CA LYS A 105 -18.60 -9.87 8.39
C LYS A 105 -17.86 -9.73 7.07
N GLN A 106 -18.39 -8.91 6.15
CA GLN A 106 -17.77 -8.67 4.85
C GLN A 106 -16.34 -8.13 5.00
N ILE A 107 -16.15 -7.02 5.71
CA ILE A 107 -14.84 -6.36 5.85
C ILE A 107 -13.81 -7.27 6.54
N ILE A 108 -14.23 -7.99 7.58
CA ILE A 108 -13.35 -8.92 8.29
C ILE A 108 -12.94 -10.08 7.37
N ASN A 109 -13.88 -10.63 6.58
CA ASN A 109 -13.59 -11.73 5.67
C ASN A 109 -12.67 -11.32 4.51
N GLU A 110 -12.83 -10.10 3.99
CA GLU A 110 -11.92 -9.53 2.99
C GLU A 110 -10.49 -9.40 3.54
N GLU A 111 -10.31 -8.87 4.75
CA GLU A 111 -8.99 -8.77 5.37
C GLU A 111 -8.41 -10.14 5.71
N LYS A 112 -9.24 -11.09 6.18
CA LYS A 112 -8.83 -12.49 6.42
C LYS A 112 -8.26 -13.11 5.15
N THR A 113 -9.00 -13.04 4.05
CA THR A 113 -8.59 -13.61 2.75
C THR A 113 -7.28 -13.00 2.26
N LYS A 114 -7.10 -11.67 2.42
CA LYS A 114 -5.85 -10.98 2.08
C LYS A 114 -4.69 -11.44 2.97
N PHE A 115 -4.92 -11.55 4.27
CA PHE A 115 -3.87 -11.81 5.24
C PHE A 115 -3.43 -13.28 5.31
N GLU A 116 -4.32 -14.26 5.08
CA GLU A 116 -3.96 -15.69 5.17
C GLU A 116 -2.80 -16.07 4.23
N LYS A 117 -2.77 -15.49 3.02
CA LYS A 117 -1.67 -15.68 2.06
C LYS A 117 -0.35 -15.12 2.61
N THR A 118 -0.40 -13.91 3.16
CA THR A 118 0.75 -13.24 3.80
C THR A 118 1.24 -13.97 5.04
N LEU A 119 0.32 -14.45 5.88
CA LEU A 119 0.60 -15.17 7.12
C LEU A 119 1.35 -16.46 6.84
N GLY A 120 0.88 -17.27 5.90
CA GLY A 120 1.53 -18.55 5.55
C GLY A 120 2.96 -18.36 5.04
N LEU A 121 3.16 -17.42 4.11
CA LEU A 121 4.49 -17.12 3.57
C LEU A 121 5.40 -16.52 4.65
N GLY A 122 4.91 -15.55 5.42
CA GLY A 122 5.66 -14.86 6.45
C GLY A 122 6.11 -15.79 7.59
N LEU A 123 5.25 -16.69 8.05
CA LEU A 123 5.63 -17.70 9.05
C LEU A 123 6.75 -18.62 8.54
N LYS A 124 6.66 -19.08 7.29
CA LYS A 124 7.70 -19.91 6.67
C LYS A 124 9.04 -19.19 6.58
N GLN A 125 9.04 -17.89 6.26
CA GLN A 125 10.28 -17.11 6.20
C GLN A 125 10.81 -16.76 7.60
N PHE A 126 9.94 -16.52 8.56
CA PHE A 126 10.32 -16.30 9.96
C PHE A 126 11.04 -17.52 10.53
N GLU A 127 10.55 -18.73 10.23
CA GLU A 127 11.20 -19.98 10.65
C GLU A 127 12.57 -20.22 10.00
N LYS A 128 12.84 -19.59 8.86
CA LYS A 128 14.17 -19.59 8.22
C LYS A 128 15.12 -18.56 8.80
N GLY A 129 14.70 -17.77 9.80
CA GLY A 129 15.53 -16.73 10.41
C GLY A 129 15.73 -15.49 9.54
N ILE A 130 14.82 -15.22 8.59
CA ILE A 130 14.85 -13.97 7.82
C ILE A 130 14.66 -12.79 8.76
N ASP A 131 15.41 -11.72 8.52
CA ASP A 131 15.38 -10.52 9.34
C ASP A 131 14.00 -9.83 9.31
N THR A 132 13.70 -9.11 10.39
CA THR A 132 12.39 -8.51 10.62
C THR A 132 12.05 -7.39 9.64
N PHE A 133 13.06 -6.68 9.14
CA PHE A 133 12.86 -5.63 8.14
C PHE A 133 12.46 -6.23 6.79
N THR A 134 13.10 -7.31 6.36
CA THR A 134 12.73 -8.04 5.14
C THR A 134 11.36 -8.70 5.27
N LEU A 135 11.06 -9.33 6.42
CA LEU A 135 9.73 -9.87 6.72
C LEU A 135 8.62 -8.83 6.55
N PHE A 136 8.84 -7.63 7.07
CA PHE A 136 7.88 -6.55 6.98
C PHE A 136 7.78 -5.95 5.56
N THR A 137 8.91 -5.55 4.98
CA THR A 137 8.93 -4.79 3.72
C THR A 137 8.68 -5.64 2.48
N THR A 138 9.21 -6.87 2.45
CA THR A 138 9.15 -7.74 1.28
C THR A 138 7.97 -8.70 1.37
N TYR A 139 7.77 -9.33 2.52
CA TYR A 139 6.73 -10.35 2.70
C TYR A 139 5.43 -9.80 3.28
N GLY A 140 5.40 -8.52 3.69
CA GLY A 140 4.21 -7.88 4.27
C GLY A 140 3.84 -8.41 5.66
N PHE A 141 4.77 -9.10 6.32
CA PHE A 141 4.56 -9.76 7.60
C PHE A 141 4.64 -8.72 8.75
N PRO A 142 3.54 -8.49 9.49
CA PRO A 142 3.50 -7.43 10.49
C PRO A 142 4.54 -7.60 11.60
N ILE A 143 5.27 -6.54 11.92
CA ILE A 143 6.29 -6.54 12.98
C ILE A 143 5.71 -6.92 14.35
N GLU A 144 4.45 -6.57 14.62
CA GLU A 144 3.79 -6.93 15.86
C GLU A 144 3.60 -8.44 15.99
N LEU A 145 3.26 -9.11 14.90
CA LEU A 145 3.13 -10.57 14.91
C LEU A 145 4.49 -11.23 15.02
N THR A 146 5.50 -10.71 14.33
CA THR A 146 6.90 -11.14 14.47
C THR A 146 7.34 -11.11 15.94
N ARG A 147 7.10 -9.99 16.63
CA ARG A 147 7.43 -9.83 18.07
C ARG A 147 6.70 -10.83 18.95
N GLU A 148 5.42 -11.07 18.72
CA GLU A 148 4.65 -12.03 19.51
C GLU A 148 5.11 -13.46 19.30
N ILE A 149 5.29 -13.88 18.04
CA ILE A 149 5.76 -15.22 17.70
C ILE A 149 7.16 -15.45 18.24
N ALA A 150 8.05 -14.46 18.12
CA ALA A 150 9.40 -14.56 18.65
C ALA A 150 9.40 -14.72 20.17
N LYS A 151 8.57 -13.94 20.89
CA LYS A 151 8.41 -14.08 22.34
C LYS A 151 7.88 -15.46 22.74
N GLU A 152 6.93 -16.02 22.00
CA GLU A 152 6.40 -17.37 22.23
C GLU A 152 7.44 -18.46 21.97
N LYS A 153 8.32 -18.27 20.98
CA LYS A 153 9.40 -19.22 20.64
C LYS A 153 10.70 -18.98 21.41
N GLY A 154 10.76 -17.98 22.30
CA GLY A 154 11.99 -17.61 23.02
C GLY A 154 13.09 -17.05 22.10
N ILE A 155 12.72 -16.51 20.95
CA ILE A 155 13.64 -15.90 19.97
C ILE A 155 13.73 -14.40 20.28
N GLU A 156 14.94 -13.88 20.35
CA GLU A 156 15.17 -12.44 20.48
C GLU A 156 15.06 -11.77 19.12
N VAL A 157 14.33 -10.65 19.08
CA VAL A 157 14.14 -9.84 17.87
C VAL A 157 14.77 -8.49 18.11
N ASP A 158 15.71 -8.10 17.25
CA ASP A 158 16.29 -6.77 17.29
C ASP A 158 15.31 -5.73 16.74
N ILE A 159 14.58 -5.10 17.65
CA ILE A 159 13.63 -4.04 17.33
C ILE A 159 14.38 -2.75 16.98
N LYS A 160 15.57 -2.52 17.54
CA LYS A 160 16.34 -1.30 17.26
C LYS A 160 16.84 -1.31 15.82
N ASP A 161 17.41 -2.44 15.39
CA ASP A 161 17.82 -2.65 14.00
C ASP A 161 16.63 -2.47 13.03
N PHE A 162 15.46 -3.02 13.37
CA PHE A 162 14.24 -2.81 12.58
C PHE A 162 13.86 -1.32 12.47
N GLU A 163 13.88 -0.59 13.58
CA GLU A 163 13.52 0.82 13.62
C GLU A 163 14.51 1.70 12.84
N GLU A 164 15.82 1.41 12.95
CA GLU A 164 16.88 2.09 12.19
C GLU A 164 16.71 1.85 10.68
N LYS A 165 16.56 0.59 10.25
CA LYS A 165 16.30 0.27 8.83
C LYS A 165 15.01 0.90 8.32
N MET A 166 13.96 0.97 9.15
CA MET A 166 12.71 1.65 8.81
C MET A 166 12.86 3.18 8.75
N LYS A 167 13.78 3.76 9.54
CA LYS A 167 14.11 5.19 9.48
C LYS A 167 14.84 5.48 8.17
N GLU A 168 15.89 4.74 7.85
CA GLU A 168 16.62 4.85 6.58
C GLU A 168 15.69 4.66 5.37
N HIS A 169 14.83 3.63 5.39
CA HIS A 169 13.87 3.38 4.31
C HIS A 169 12.86 4.54 4.14
N ARG A 170 12.46 5.17 5.26
CA ARG A 170 11.61 6.37 5.23
C ARG A 170 12.36 7.59 4.75
N GLU A 171 13.62 7.78 5.15
CA GLU A 171 14.48 8.88 4.70
C GLU A 171 14.76 8.78 3.21
N ILE A 172 15.10 7.61 2.67
CA ILE A 172 15.20 7.39 1.22
C ILE A 172 13.88 7.73 0.51
N SER A 173 12.75 7.41 1.14
CA SER A 173 11.44 7.74 0.58
C SER A 173 11.05 9.22 0.73
N ARG A 174 11.61 9.94 1.72
CA ARG A 174 11.35 11.36 2.04
C ARG A 174 12.32 12.32 1.37
N ALA A 175 13.59 11.96 1.21
CA ALA A 175 14.57 12.69 0.43
C ALA A 175 14.08 12.87 -1.02
N GLY A 176 13.32 11.90 -1.54
CA GLY A 176 12.59 12.05 -2.80
C GLY A 176 11.22 12.74 -2.74
N MET A 177 10.87 13.38 -1.63
CA MET A 177 9.65 14.18 -1.45
C MET A 177 9.91 15.68 -1.26
N GLU A 178 11.02 16.08 -0.62
CA GLU A 178 11.29 17.50 -0.32
C GLU A 178 11.76 18.30 -1.55
N GLU A 179 12.31 17.67 -2.58
CA GLU A 179 12.63 18.28 -3.88
C GLU A 179 11.66 17.83 -5.00
N LYS A 180 10.38 17.57 -4.68
CA LYS A 180 9.40 17.18 -5.71
C LYS A 180 9.08 18.32 -6.67
N PHE A 181 9.76 18.33 -7.81
CA PHE A 181 9.28 19.05 -8.99
C PHE A 181 7.93 18.48 -9.46
N LYS A 182 7.13 19.32 -10.12
CA LYS A 182 5.91 18.89 -10.84
C LYS A 182 6.33 17.84 -11.88
N GLY A 183 6.11 16.55 -11.56
CA GLY A 183 6.59 15.40 -12.34
C GLY A 183 7.10 14.20 -11.50
N GLY A 184 7.37 14.38 -10.20
CA GLY A 184 7.74 13.26 -9.30
C GLY A 184 9.26 12.96 -9.21
N LEU A 185 10.09 13.87 -9.72
CA LEU A 185 11.54 13.90 -9.52
C LEU A 185 11.93 14.18 -8.07
N ALA A 186 13.00 13.54 -7.60
CA ALA A 186 13.61 13.76 -6.29
C ALA A 186 14.83 14.71 -6.32
N GLY A 187 15.32 15.08 -7.49
CA GLY A 187 16.55 15.84 -7.66
C GLY A 187 16.93 16.04 -9.14
N HIS A 188 18.19 16.43 -9.38
CA HIS A 188 18.74 16.79 -10.69
C HIS A 188 19.96 15.95 -11.12
N SER A 189 20.20 14.80 -10.50
CA SER A 189 21.31 13.94 -10.94
C SER A 189 21.07 13.44 -12.38
N GLU A 190 22.15 13.14 -13.09
CA GLU A 190 22.09 12.62 -14.47
C GLU A 190 21.15 11.40 -14.57
N MET A 191 21.21 10.51 -13.57
CA MET A 191 20.37 9.31 -13.54
C MET A 191 18.89 9.65 -13.31
N GLU A 192 18.57 10.64 -12.49
CA GLU A 192 17.18 11.08 -12.29
C GLU A 192 16.60 11.71 -13.55
N ILE A 193 17.41 12.50 -14.28
CA ILE A 193 17.02 13.08 -15.58
C ILE A 193 16.73 11.97 -16.60
N LYS A 194 17.58 10.93 -16.66
CA LYS A 194 17.35 9.74 -17.51
C LYS A 194 16.06 9.03 -17.11
N TYR A 195 15.88 8.74 -15.83
CA TYR A 195 14.66 8.09 -15.34
C TYR A 195 13.39 8.92 -15.58
N HIS A 196 13.51 10.24 -15.58
CA HIS A 196 12.39 11.11 -15.88
C HIS A 196 11.94 10.96 -17.32
N THR A 197 12.83 11.06 -18.31
CA THR A 197 12.46 10.78 -19.71
C THR A 197 11.97 9.33 -19.90
N ALA A 198 12.57 8.36 -19.21
CA ALA A 198 12.10 6.96 -19.24
C ALA A 198 10.67 6.80 -18.68
N THR A 199 10.26 7.64 -17.71
CA THR A 199 8.91 7.63 -17.14
C THR A 199 7.86 8.04 -18.18
N HIS A 200 8.17 9.03 -19.02
CA HIS A 200 7.29 9.46 -20.12
C HIS A 200 7.17 8.38 -21.20
N LEU A 201 8.29 7.75 -21.57
CA LEU A 201 8.26 6.63 -22.51
C LEU A 201 7.43 5.46 -21.96
N LEU A 202 7.60 5.13 -20.67
CA LEU A 202 6.83 4.09 -20.00
C LEU A 202 5.33 4.43 -19.96
N HIS A 203 4.97 5.67 -19.63
CA HIS A 203 3.59 6.10 -19.55
C HIS A 203 2.88 5.95 -20.90
N GLN A 204 3.49 6.46 -21.97
CA GLN A 204 2.96 6.32 -23.32
C GLN A 204 2.88 4.85 -23.76
N ALA A 205 3.94 4.06 -23.51
CA ALA A 205 3.94 2.63 -23.86
C ALA A 205 2.84 1.85 -23.12
N LEU A 206 2.57 2.16 -21.85
CA LEU A 206 1.47 1.56 -21.11
C LEU A 206 0.12 1.92 -21.73
N ARG A 207 -0.07 3.16 -22.21
CA ARG A 207 -1.30 3.58 -22.88
C ARG A 207 -1.50 2.87 -24.23
N GLU A 208 -0.45 2.72 -25.03
CA GLU A 208 -0.54 2.02 -26.32
C GLU A 208 -0.83 0.52 -26.16
N ILE A 209 -0.27 -0.13 -25.13
CA ILE A 209 -0.43 -1.57 -24.93
C ILE A 209 -1.69 -1.92 -24.15
N LEU A 210 -2.01 -1.17 -23.09
CA LEU A 210 -3.12 -1.48 -22.19
C LEU A 210 -4.39 -0.69 -22.51
N GLY A 211 -4.26 0.52 -23.06
CA GLY A 211 -5.37 1.41 -23.41
C GLY A 211 -5.35 2.78 -22.74
N ASP A 212 -6.19 3.69 -23.24
CA ASP A 212 -6.24 5.10 -22.83
C ASP A 212 -6.69 5.34 -21.39
N HIS A 213 -7.27 4.34 -20.72
CA HIS A 213 -7.64 4.41 -19.30
C HIS A 213 -6.43 4.44 -18.36
N VAL A 214 -5.24 4.15 -18.87
CA VAL A 214 -3.98 4.31 -18.12
C VAL A 214 -3.71 5.80 -17.92
N VAL A 215 -3.82 6.22 -16.67
CA VAL A 215 -3.56 7.59 -16.21
C VAL A 215 -2.58 7.50 -15.04
N GLN A 216 -1.60 8.38 -15.02
CA GLN A 216 -0.67 8.50 -13.89
C GLN A 216 -1.43 8.80 -12.59
N LYS A 217 -1.19 7.97 -11.57
CA LYS A 217 -1.68 8.14 -10.19
C LYS A 217 -0.56 8.51 -9.21
N GLY A 218 0.69 8.40 -9.63
CA GLY A 218 1.84 8.81 -8.85
C GLY A 218 3.15 8.50 -9.56
N SER A 219 4.20 9.23 -9.24
CA SER A 219 5.57 8.92 -9.68
C SER A 219 6.56 9.25 -8.56
N ASN A 220 7.62 8.46 -8.47
CA ASN A 220 8.77 8.74 -7.63
C ASN A 220 10.04 8.25 -8.33
N ILE A 221 10.88 9.20 -8.70
CA ILE A 221 12.17 8.95 -9.33
C ILE A 221 13.25 9.28 -8.32
N THR A 222 14.29 8.46 -8.24
CA THR A 222 15.50 8.68 -7.44
C THR A 222 16.69 8.13 -8.24
N PRO A 223 17.96 8.36 -7.84
CA PRO A 223 19.11 7.85 -8.57
C PRO A 223 19.14 6.31 -8.66
N LYS A 224 18.44 5.61 -7.76
CA LYS A 224 18.44 4.13 -7.68
C LYS A 224 17.19 3.48 -8.26
N ARG A 225 16.09 4.21 -8.48
CA ARG A 225 14.81 3.61 -8.90
C ARG A 225 13.90 4.58 -9.64
N LEU A 226 13.17 4.04 -10.62
CA LEU A 226 11.95 4.61 -11.19
C LEU A 226 10.74 3.87 -10.64
N ARG A 227 9.79 4.60 -10.04
CA ARG A 227 8.50 4.07 -9.60
C ARG A 227 7.37 4.84 -10.26
N PHE A 228 6.52 4.14 -10.99
CA PHE A 228 5.37 4.73 -11.69
C PHE A 228 4.08 4.03 -11.27
N ASP A 229 3.13 4.82 -10.77
CA ASP A 229 1.83 4.36 -10.32
C ASP A 229 0.77 4.80 -11.35
N PHE A 230 -0.07 3.88 -11.81
CA PHE A 230 -1.02 4.12 -12.90
C PHE A 230 -2.36 3.42 -12.67
N SER A 231 -3.43 3.95 -13.29
CA SER A 231 -4.75 3.31 -13.26
C SER A 231 -4.81 2.09 -14.16
N HIS A 232 -5.07 0.94 -13.57
CA HIS A 232 -5.32 -0.33 -14.24
C HIS A 232 -5.90 -1.32 -13.23
N SER A 233 -7.01 -1.99 -13.55
CA SER A 233 -7.67 -2.95 -12.65
C SER A 233 -6.90 -4.26 -12.54
N ASP A 234 -6.51 -4.80 -13.69
CA ASP A 234 -6.09 -6.18 -13.82
C ASP A 234 -4.58 -6.34 -13.67
N LYS A 235 -4.11 -7.55 -13.35
CA LYS A 235 -2.67 -7.79 -13.32
C LYS A 235 -2.13 -7.84 -14.74
N MET A 236 -1.08 -7.05 -15.02
CA MET A 236 -0.39 -7.15 -16.30
C MET A 236 0.15 -8.56 -16.48
N THR A 237 -0.19 -9.16 -17.61
CA THR A 237 0.37 -10.42 -18.08
C THR A 237 1.87 -10.26 -18.35
N ASP A 238 2.60 -11.37 -18.36
CA ASP A 238 4.03 -11.34 -18.70
C ASP A 238 4.26 -10.85 -20.14
N GLU A 239 3.33 -11.16 -21.04
CA GLU A 239 3.32 -10.68 -22.43
C GLU A 239 3.12 -9.17 -22.53
N GLU A 240 2.16 -8.59 -21.81
CA GLU A 240 1.95 -7.13 -21.79
C GLU A 240 3.17 -6.41 -21.23
N LYS A 241 3.76 -6.91 -20.14
CA LYS A 241 5.01 -6.33 -19.58
C LYS A 241 6.14 -6.37 -20.60
N GLN A 242 6.30 -7.49 -21.31
CA GLN A 242 7.33 -7.62 -22.33
C GLN A 242 7.07 -6.68 -23.52
N LYS A 243 5.82 -6.52 -23.95
CA LYS A 243 5.44 -5.58 -25.02
C LYS A 243 5.77 -4.13 -24.64
N VAL A 244 5.43 -3.72 -23.42
CA VAL A 244 5.76 -2.39 -22.90
C VAL A 244 7.27 -2.18 -22.85
N GLU A 245 8.02 -3.14 -22.29
CA GLU A 245 9.48 -3.06 -22.22
C GLU A 245 10.13 -2.99 -23.62
N ASN A 246 9.66 -3.81 -24.56
CA ASN A 246 10.14 -3.82 -25.93
C ASN A 246 9.87 -2.48 -26.63
N LEU A 247 8.67 -1.92 -26.45
CA LEU A 247 8.28 -0.65 -27.05
C LEU A 247 9.15 0.49 -26.52
N VAL A 248 9.36 0.59 -25.20
CA VAL A 248 10.25 1.61 -24.62
C VAL A 248 11.67 1.48 -25.17
N ASN A 249 12.22 0.26 -25.20
CA ASN A 249 13.55 0.02 -25.74
C ASN A 249 13.66 0.29 -27.24
N GLN A 250 12.60 0.04 -28.01
CA GLN A 250 12.53 0.42 -29.41
C GLN A 250 12.62 1.95 -29.56
N LYS A 251 11.86 2.71 -28.78
CA LYS A 251 11.91 4.19 -28.80
C LYS A 251 13.24 4.77 -28.32
N ILE A 252 13.94 4.05 -27.46
CA ILE A 252 15.34 4.38 -27.12
C ILE A 252 16.27 4.17 -28.31
N LYS A 253 16.14 3.02 -29.01
CA LYS A 253 16.95 2.72 -30.21
C LYS A 253 16.70 3.66 -31.38
N GLU A 254 15.48 4.20 -31.51
CA GLU A 254 15.10 5.20 -32.51
C GLU A 254 15.79 6.58 -32.28
N LYS A 255 16.43 6.80 -31.12
CA LYS A 255 17.17 8.03 -30.79
C LYS A 255 16.32 9.29 -30.96
N LEU A 256 15.10 9.26 -30.43
CA LEU A 256 14.15 10.37 -30.52
C LEU A 256 14.70 11.61 -29.82
N SER A 257 14.54 12.76 -30.47
CA SER A 257 14.86 14.06 -29.88
C SER A 257 13.82 14.45 -28.82
N VAL A 258 14.27 15.09 -27.75
CA VAL A 258 13.41 15.64 -26.71
C VAL A 258 13.37 17.16 -26.84
N SER A 259 12.19 17.71 -27.08
CA SER A 259 11.96 19.15 -27.22
C SER A 259 11.03 19.66 -26.14
N VAL A 260 11.14 20.96 -25.82
CA VAL A 260 10.28 21.63 -24.85
C VAL A 260 9.73 22.91 -25.47
N GLU A 261 8.43 23.11 -25.31
CA GLU A 261 7.73 24.33 -25.73
C GLU A 261 6.93 24.88 -24.55
N GLU A 262 6.94 26.20 -24.37
CA GLU A 262 6.10 26.87 -23.38
C GLU A 262 4.88 27.50 -24.05
N MET A 263 3.70 26.99 -23.71
CA MET A 263 2.44 27.38 -24.35
C MET A 263 1.32 27.55 -23.33
N ARG A 264 0.16 28.03 -23.76
CA ARG A 264 -1.00 28.13 -22.87
C ARG A 264 -1.58 26.74 -22.58
N MET A 265 -2.16 26.56 -21.40
CA MET A 265 -2.77 25.27 -21.03
C MET A 265 -3.82 24.78 -22.04
N GLU A 266 -4.64 25.68 -22.57
CA GLU A 266 -5.65 25.35 -23.58
C GLU A 266 -5.03 24.91 -24.92
N GLU A 267 -3.88 25.47 -25.29
CA GLU A 267 -3.13 25.05 -26.48
C GLU A 267 -2.50 23.67 -26.28
N ALA A 268 -1.96 23.40 -25.09
CA ALA A 268 -1.40 22.10 -24.73
C ALA A 268 -2.47 20.99 -24.82
N LYS A 269 -3.69 21.24 -24.29
CA LYS A 269 -4.83 20.33 -24.43
C LYS A 269 -5.20 20.08 -25.90
N LYS A 270 -5.29 21.14 -26.71
CA LYS A 270 -5.59 21.02 -28.15
C LYS A 270 -4.53 20.21 -28.92
N ARG A 271 -3.27 20.27 -28.48
CA ARG A 271 -2.16 19.50 -29.08
C ARG A 271 -2.06 18.05 -28.57
N GLY A 272 -3.00 17.62 -27.73
CA GLY A 272 -3.07 16.26 -27.18
C GLY A 272 -2.02 15.98 -26.10
N ALA A 273 -1.49 17.02 -25.43
CA ALA A 273 -0.53 16.80 -24.35
C ALA A 273 -1.19 16.11 -23.16
N LEU A 274 -0.60 15.03 -22.67
CA LEU A 274 -1.05 14.33 -21.46
C LEU A 274 -0.60 15.11 -20.22
N GLY A 275 -1.41 15.07 -19.16
CA GLY A 275 -1.09 15.72 -17.90
C GLY A 275 -2.17 15.48 -16.85
N VAL A 276 -1.79 15.56 -15.58
CA VAL A 276 -2.77 15.56 -14.48
C VAL A 276 -3.35 16.96 -14.37
N PHE A 277 -4.46 17.23 -15.06
CA PHE A 277 -5.08 18.57 -15.17
C PHE A 277 -5.78 19.06 -13.89
N GLU A 278 -5.55 18.40 -12.75
CA GLU A 278 -6.14 18.77 -11.47
C GLU A 278 -5.34 19.93 -10.82
N GLU A 279 -5.82 21.15 -11.10
CA GLU A 279 -5.76 22.40 -10.32
C GLU A 279 -4.39 23.03 -9.94
N LYS A 280 -3.24 22.56 -10.43
CA LYS A 280 -1.91 23.11 -10.03
C LYS A 280 -1.06 23.78 -11.09
N TYR A 281 -1.55 24.01 -12.31
CA TYR A 281 -0.76 24.67 -13.36
C TYR A 281 -1.22 26.12 -13.56
N GLY A 282 -0.27 27.03 -13.74
CA GLY A 282 -0.57 28.41 -14.14
C GLY A 282 -0.98 28.49 -15.61
N ASP A 283 -1.30 29.69 -16.10
CA ASP A 283 -1.80 29.90 -17.47
C ASP A 283 -0.85 29.40 -18.58
N ARG A 284 0.46 29.37 -18.30
CA ARG A 284 1.49 28.84 -19.19
C ARG A 284 2.10 27.57 -18.60
N VAL A 285 2.31 26.59 -19.47
CA VAL A 285 2.86 25.27 -19.13
C VAL A 285 3.98 24.90 -20.09
N LYS A 286 4.97 24.16 -19.59
CA LYS A 286 5.99 23.52 -20.41
C LYS A 286 5.48 22.17 -20.87
N VAL A 287 5.50 21.95 -22.18
CA VAL A 287 5.14 20.69 -22.81
C VAL A 287 6.42 20.08 -23.37
N TYR A 288 6.74 18.88 -22.88
CA TYR A 288 7.85 18.10 -23.40
C TYR A 288 7.33 17.12 -24.44
N SER A 289 7.99 17.08 -25.60
CA SER A 289 7.72 16.10 -26.66
C SER A 289 8.95 15.21 -26.85
N ILE A 290 8.74 13.90 -26.90
CA ILE A 290 9.79 12.90 -27.15
C ILE A 290 9.50 12.28 -28.52
N GLY A 291 10.09 12.87 -29.56
CA GLY A 291 9.68 12.65 -30.94
C GLY A 291 8.16 12.83 -31.11
N ASP A 292 7.55 11.98 -31.94
CA ASP A 292 6.10 11.91 -32.10
C ASP A 292 5.44 10.89 -31.15
N PHE A 293 6.19 10.30 -30.23
CA PHE A 293 5.73 9.21 -29.39
C PHE A 293 5.00 9.70 -28.14
N SER A 294 5.65 10.54 -27.33
CA SER A 294 5.08 11.05 -26.08
C SER A 294 5.06 12.58 -26.09
N LYS A 295 3.97 13.14 -25.56
CA LYS A 295 3.80 14.59 -25.38
C LYS A 295 3.10 14.84 -24.06
N GLU A 296 3.80 15.45 -23.10
CA GLU A 296 3.28 15.61 -21.74
C GLU A 296 3.61 16.98 -21.15
N ILE A 297 2.71 17.49 -20.31
CA ILE A 297 2.94 18.68 -19.51
C ILE A 297 3.86 18.31 -18.35
N CYS A 298 5.07 18.86 -18.32
CA CYS A 298 6.05 18.54 -17.29
C CYS A 298 6.95 19.73 -16.95
N GLY A 299 7.34 19.84 -15.68
CA GLY A 299 8.19 20.93 -15.18
C GLY A 299 9.64 20.54 -14.90
N GLY A 300 9.99 19.26 -15.03
CA GLY A 300 11.32 18.74 -14.68
C GLY A 300 12.31 18.68 -15.85
N PRO A 301 13.62 18.56 -15.58
CA PRO A 301 14.64 18.35 -16.61
C PRO A 301 14.49 17.01 -17.33
N HIS A 302 14.93 16.95 -18.58
CA HIS A 302 14.94 15.75 -19.41
C HIS A 302 16.27 15.61 -20.15
N VAL A 303 16.61 14.38 -20.57
CA VAL A 303 17.70 14.16 -21.53
C VAL A 303 17.37 14.84 -22.87
N LYS A 304 18.38 15.13 -23.68
CA LYS A 304 18.17 15.75 -25.00
C LYS A 304 17.76 14.72 -26.05
N ASN A 305 18.18 13.47 -25.86
CA ASN A 305 17.89 12.37 -26.78
C ASN A 305 17.65 11.05 -26.05
N THR A 306 16.72 10.22 -26.53
CA THR A 306 16.42 8.93 -25.89
C THR A 306 17.58 7.95 -25.91
N SER A 307 18.57 8.12 -26.80
CA SER A 307 19.79 7.30 -26.80
C SER A 307 20.64 7.41 -25.54
N GLU A 308 20.45 8.46 -24.73
CA GLU A 308 21.15 8.66 -23.46
C GLU A 308 20.64 7.71 -22.36
N LEU A 309 19.52 7.01 -22.58
CA LEU A 309 18.83 6.21 -21.57
C LEU A 309 19.40 4.80 -21.36
N GLY A 310 20.19 4.27 -22.30
CA GLY A 310 20.66 2.87 -22.22
C GLY A 310 19.54 1.88 -22.49
N LYS A 311 19.39 0.84 -21.66
CA LYS A 311 18.36 -0.19 -21.81
C LYS A 311 17.33 -0.11 -20.68
N PHE A 312 16.06 -0.03 -21.02
CA PHE A 312 14.97 -0.01 -20.05
C PHE A 312 14.52 -1.41 -19.64
N LYS A 313 14.23 -1.62 -18.36
CA LYS A 313 13.72 -2.90 -17.85
C LYS A 313 12.73 -2.74 -16.70
N ILE A 314 11.61 -3.45 -16.78
CA ILE A 314 10.62 -3.52 -15.69
C ILE A 314 11.08 -4.59 -14.69
N GLN A 315 11.35 -4.18 -13.44
CA GLN A 315 11.75 -5.10 -12.37
C GLN A 315 10.55 -5.75 -11.68
N LYS A 316 9.50 -4.98 -11.42
CA LYS A 316 8.34 -5.44 -10.66
C LYS A 316 7.09 -4.67 -11.06
N GLU A 317 5.97 -5.37 -11.07
CA GLU A 317 4.65 -4.81 -11.23
C GLU A 317 3.76 -5.39 -10.11
N GLU A 318 3.06 -4.54 -9.36
CA GLU A 318 2.17 -4.96 -8.28
C GLU A 318 0.96 -4.03 -8.08
N ALA A 319 -0.16 -4.59 -7.60
CA ALA A 319 -1.33 -3.81 -7.20
C ALA A 319 -1.07 -3.10 -5.87
N ILE A 320 -1.38 -1.79 -5.80
CA ILE A 320 -1.18 -0.98 -4.59
C ILE A 320 -2.50 -0.51 -3.95
N ALA A 321 -3.56 -0.41 -4.75
CA ALA A 321 -4.93 -0.11 -4.34
C ALA A 321 -5.91 -0.67 -5.37
N ALA A 322 -7.21 -0.62 -5.08
CA ALA A 322 -8.23 -0.99 -6.06
C ALA A 322 -8.10 -0.11 -7.32
N GLY A 323 -7.94 -0.73 -8.49
CA GLY A 323 -7.79 -0.01 -9.76
C GLY A 323 -6.46 0.72 -9.97
N VAL A 324 -5.47 0.53 -9.08
CA VAL A 324 -4.16 1.22 -9.18
C VAL A 324 -3.01 0.22 -9.04
N ARG A 325 -2.08 0.31 -9.99
CA ARG A 325 -0.89 -0.54 -10.09
C ARG A 325 0.38 0.27 -10.05
N ARG A 326 1.48 -0.40 -9.70
CA ARG A 326 2.81 0.19 -9.58
C ARG A 326 3.80 -0.62 -10.40
N ALA A 327 4.44 0.05 -11.35
CA ALA A 327 5.62 -0.44 -12.04
C ALA A 327 6.90 0.12 -11.38
N ARG A 328 7.87 -0.76 -11.16
CA ARG A 328 9.26 -0.40 -10.80
C ARG A 328 10.16 -0.78 -11.95
N ALA A 329 10.99 0.16 -12.40
CA ALA A 329 11.89 -0.05 -13.53
C ALA A 329 13.29 0.51 -13.26
N VAL A 330 14.25 0.04 -14.04
CA VAL A 330 15.64 0.49 -14.05
C VAL A 330 16.13 0.73 -15.48
N LEU A 331 17.21 1.50 -15.60
CA LEU A 331 17.98 1.65 -16.83
C LEU A 331 19.31 0.90 -16.64
N GLU A 332 19.62 0.01 -17.58
CA GLU A 332 20.83 -0.83 -17.66
C GLU A 332 21.83 -0.30 -18.69
#